data_AF-A0A1S3BKN4-F1
#
_entry.id   AF-A0A1S3BKN4-F1
#
_cell.length_a   1.000
_cell.length_b   1.000
_cell.length_c   1.000
_cell.angle_alpha   90.00
_cell.angle_beta   90.00
_cell.angle_gamma   90.00
#
_symmetry.space_group_name_H-M   'P 1'
#
loop_
_entity.id
_entity.type
_entity.pdbx_description
1 polymer ?
#
loop_
_entity_poly.entity_id
_entity_poly.type
_entity_poly.pdbx_seq_one_letter_code
_entity_poly.pdbx_strand_id
1 'polypeptide(L)'
;MAAVISPATSLRFNPCSTLRFITGLPRKLSHHILFPPISRRHSSYYFRRSFCSAVPAGEAAEKTKPDVSKDWKVTRGEKVGEFRKKLRISEIKGGRDEGLDRLGQTFVVKGWVRTLRVQSSVTFMEVNDGSCISNMQCVIDSTTEGYDQVESGLITTGASVWVEGVVVASQGSKQKVELKLQKVVMVGKSDPSYPVQKKKVSREFLRTKAHLRPRTNTFGAVARVRNVLAYATHKFFQENGFVWVSSPIITASDCEGAGEQFCVTTLIPSSGEPASSDVGSIPKTKEGFIDWSQDFFGKPAFLTVSGQLNAETYATALSDVYTFGPTFRAENSNTSRHLAEFWMIEPELAFADLDDDMSCATAYLQYVVRHVLENCKEDLDFFNTWIEKGIIDRLTNLVENDFVQLPYTDAIELLLRANKKFEYPVKWGSDLQSEHERYITEVAFGGCPVIIRDYPRDIKAFYMRQNDDGKTVAAMDMLVPKFPTQALVWGSKDLCSLSLE
;
A
#
# COMPACT_ATOMS: atom_id res chain seq x y z
N MET A 1 17.13 -11.86 62.26
CA MET A 1 17.51 -10.48 61.85
C MET A 1 17.16 -10.37 60.37
N ALA A 2 15.92 -10.08 59.97
CA ALA A 2 15.20 -8.81 60.06
C ALA A 2 15.93 -7.65 59.36
N ALA A 3 15.59 -7.42 58.09
CA ALA A 3 15.52 -6.09 57.49
C ALA A 3 14.40 -6.12 56.43
N VAL A 4 13.28 -5.52 56.82
CA VAL A 4 12.05 -5.32 56.06
C VAL A 4 12.25 -4.13 55.13
N ILE A 5 11.93 -4.26 53.85
CA ILE A 5 11.76 -3.13 52.93
C ILE A 5 10.28 -3.09 52.56
N SER A 6 9.60 -2.02 52.97
CA SER A 6 8.20 -1.74 52.67
C SER A 6 8.01 -1.33 51.20
N PRO A 7 6.92 -1.73 50.53
CA PRO A 7 6.56 -1.22 49.22
C PRO A 7 5.93 0.17 49.32
N ALA A 8 6.29 1.05 48.39
CA ALA A 8 5.77 2.40 48.27
C ALA A 8 4.27 2.41 47.92
N THR A 9 3.57 3.32 48.58
CA THR A 9 2.13 3.53 48.61
C THR A 9 1.53 3.82 47.22
N SER A 10 0.52 3.04 46.85
CA SER A 10 -0.39 3.30 45.73
C SER A 10 -1.20 4.58 45.95
N LEU A 11 -1.09 5.56 45.05
CA LEU A 11 -2.02 6.69 44.97
C LEU A 11 -3.36 6.21 44.41
N ARG A 12 -4.35 6.02 45.29
CA ARG A 12 -5.75 5.83 44.93
C ARG A 12 -6.37 7.19 44.57
N PHE A 13 -6.79 7.37 43.32
CA PHE A 13 -7.73 8.42 42.96
C PHE A 13 -9.15 7.91 43.24
N ASN A 14 -9.87 8.60 44.14
CA ASN A 14 -11.30 8.37 44.35
C ASN A 14 -12.12 9.03 43.22
N PRO A 15 -13.20 8.38 42.73
CA PRO A 15 -14.05 8.94 41.69
C PRO A 15 -14.97 10.01 42.28
N CYS A 16 -14.86 11.26 41.80
CA CYS A 16 -15.79 12.33 42.17
C CYS A 16 -16.90 12.45 41.12
N SER A 17 -18.11 12.11 41.57
CA SER A 17 -19.42 12.70 41.24
C SER A 17 -19.74 13.05 39.77
N THR A 18 -20.60 12.22 39.21
CA THR A 18 -21.78 12.57 38.39
C THR A 18 -22.17 14.05 38.34
N LEU A 19 -22.03 14.68 37.17
CA LEU A 19 -22.79 15.90 36.82
C LEU A 19 -23.90 15.55 35.83
N ARG A 20 -25.14 15.80 36.27
CA ARG A 20 -26.36 15.65 35.48
C ARG A 20 -26.46 16.74 34.42
N PHE A 21 -26.89 16.34 33.23
CA PHE A 21 -27.43 17.21 32.19
C PHE A 21 -28.63 18.01 32.72
N ILE A 22 -28.64 19.32 32.46
CA ILE A 22 -29.87 20.12 32.44
C ILE A 22 -29.93 20.84 31.09
N THR A 23 -31.00 20.53 30.37
CA THR A 23 -31.45 21.13 29.12
C THR A 23 -32.01 22.53 29.38
N GLY A 24 -31.78 23.47 28.46
CA GLY A 24 -32.38 24.81 28.53
C GLY A 24 -31.93 25.76 27.43
N LEU A 25 -32.45 25.59 26.22
CA LEU A 25 -32.53 26.65 25.20
C LEU A 25 -33.73 27.55 25.52
N PRO A 26 -33.67 28.88 25.29
CA PRO A 26 -34.18 29.37 24.00
C PRO A 26 -33.52 30.65 23.41
N ARG A 27 -33.54 30.66 22.06
CA ARG A 27 -33.80 31.76 21.09
C ARG A 27 -32.94 33.05 21.06
N LYS A 28 -32.31 33.22 19.88
CA LYS A 28 -32.20 34.41 18.99
C LYS A 28 -31.89 35.78 19.60
N LEU A 29 -30.76 36.37 19.17
CA LEU A 29 -30.67 37.77 18.73
C LEU A 29 -29.40 38.03 17.91
N SER A 30 -29.45 39.15 17.21
CA SER A 30 -28.78 39.53 15.97
C SER A 30 -27.43 40.27 16.12
N HIS A 31 -26.59 40.13 15.09
CA HIS A 31 -25.72 41.12 14.43
C HIS A 31 -24.84 42.13 15.24
N HIS A 32 -23.56 42.14 14.82
CA HIS A 32 -22.56 43.24 14.81
C HIS A 32 -21.80 43.60 16.09
N ILE A 33 -20.52 43.17 16.20
CA ILE A 33 -19.37 43.93 16.74
C ILE A 33 -18.10 43.38 16.03
N LEU A 34 -17.56 44.02 14.98
CA LEU A 34 -16.44 45.00 14.96
C LEU A 34 -15.10 44.49 15.56
N PHE A 35 -14.20 44.04 14.68
CA PHE A 35 -12.77 43.87 14.94
C PHE A 35 -12.04 45.24 14.92
N PRO A 36 -11.10 45.52 15.84
CA PRO A 36 -10.22 46.67 15.70
C PRO A 36 -9.00 46.35 14.79
N PRO A 37 -8.44 47.34 14.08
CA PRO A 37 -7.34 47.13 13.14
C PRO A 37 -5.99 47.08 13.88
N ILE A 38 -5.18 46.05 13.63
CA ILE A 38 -3.78 46.03 14.07
C ILE A 38 -2.91 46.61 12.94
N SER A 39 -2.32 47.77 13.24
CA SER A 39 -1.37 48.50 12.41
C SER A 39 -0.09 47.70 12.14
N ARG A 40 0.33 47.71 10.88
CA ARG A 40 1.66 47.28 10.42
C ARG A 40 2.77 48.07 11.13
N ARG A 41 3.76 47.36 11.68
CA ARG A 41 5.13 47.87 11.81
C ARG A 41 6.10 46.78 11.32
N HIS A 42 6.86 47.14 10.30
CA HIS A 42 8.00 46.37 9.80
C HIS A 42 9.09 46.33 10.87
N SER A 43 9.56 45.13 11.22
CA SER A 43 10.91 44.91 11.71
C SER A 43 11.38 43.56 11.18
N SER A 44 12.32 43.61 10.25
CA SER A 44 12.96 42.47 9.63
C SER A 44 14.16 42.04 10.48
N TYR A 45 14.03 40.95 11.22
CA TYR A 45 15.17 40.21 11.77
C TYR A 45 15.23 38.83 11.10
N TYR A 46 15.94 38.77 9.98
CA TYR A 46 16.34 37.50 9.36
C TYR A 46 17.58 36.97 10.09
N PHE A 47 17.40 35.93 10.91
CA PHE A 47 18.51 35.08 11.36
C PHE A 47 18.95 34.19 10.20
N ARG A 48 19.93 34.64 9.40
CA ARG A 48 20.69 33.75 8.50
C ARG A 48 21.85 33.14 9.28
N ARG A 49 21.77 31.84 9.58
CA ARG A 49 22.97 31.05 9.91
C ARG A 49 23.77 30.87 8.62
N SER A 50 24.90 31.56 8.53
CA SER A 50 25.88 31.42 7.46
C SER A 50 26.81 30.25 7.80
N PHE A 51 26.78 29.16 7.03
CA PHE A 51 27.86 28.18 7.00
C PHE A 51 28.92 28.70 6.01
N CYS A 52 30.01 29.26 6.54
CA CYS A 52 31.22 29.52 5.78
C CYS A 52 32.38 28.78 6.46
N SER A 53 32.84 27.70 5.83
CA SER A 53 34.13 27.08 6.11
C SER A 53 35.19 27.76 5.23
N ALA A 54 36.12 28.47 5.85
CA ALA A 54 37.31 29.01 5.22
C ALA A 54 38.32 27.89 4.96
N VAL A 55 38.94 27.89 3.78
CA VAL A 55 40.12 27.07 3.43
C VAL A 55 41.25 28.04 3.06
N PRO A 56 42.50 27.85 3.52
CA PRO A 56 43.58 28.80 3.27
C PRO A 56 44.11 28.70 1.83
N ALA A 57 44.61 29.85 1.36
CA ALA A 57 45.10 30.09 0.02
C ALA A 57 46.38 29.30 -0.31
N GLY A 58 46.41 28.67 -1.49
CA GLY A 58 47.59 28.10 -2.13
C GLY A 58 47.50 28.28 -3.66
N GLU A 59 48.62 28.70 -4.24
CA GLU A 59 48.91 29.22 -5.58
C GLU A 59 48.05 28.75 -6.77
N ALA A 60 47.53 29.73 -7.52
CA ALA A 60 46.77 29.53 -8.76
C ALA A 60 47.69 29.53 -9.99
N ALA A 61 47.77 28.40 -10.68
CA ALA A 61 48.20 28.34 -12.07
C ALA A 61 47.03 28.72 -12.99
N GLU A 62 47.27 29.68 -13.88
CA GLU A 62 46.30 30.27 -14.80
C GLU A 62 45.86 29.25 -15.85
N LYS A 63 44.66 28.68 -15.67
CA LYS A 63 43.91 28.02 -16.75
C LYS A 63 42.65 28.84 -17.01
N THR A 64 42.59 29.41 -18.20
CA THR A 64 41.44 30.14 -18.75
C THR A 64 40.18 29.28 -18.63
N LYS A 65 39.25 29.71 -17.75
CA LYS A 65 37.91 29.13 -17.63
C LYS A 65 37.13 29.44 -18.93
N PRO A 66 36.41 28.49 -19.51
CA PRO A 66 35.46 28.81 -20.57
C PRO A 66 34.39 29.73 -19.98
N ASP A 67 34.15 30.85 -20.66
CA ASP A 67 33.08 31.81 -20.34
C ASP A 67 31.73 31.10 -20.50
N VAL A 68 31.16 30.66 -19.37
CA VAL A 68 29.79 30.16 -19.30
C VAL A 68 28.91 31.29 -18.78
N SER A 69 28.93 32.44 -19.44
CA SER A 69 27.79 33.36 -19.48
C SER A 69 26.73 32.80 -20.44
N LYS A 70 26.18 31.62 -20.12
CA LYS A 70 24.88 31.24 -20.68
C LYS A 70 23.86 32.13 -20.00
N ASP A 71 23.43 33.18 -20.70
CA ASP A 71 22.17 33.86 -20.43
C ASP A 71 21.10 32.79 -20.24
N TRP A 72 20.74 32.50 -18.99
CA TRP A 72 19.56 31.73 -18.69
C TRP A 72 18.39 32.63 -19.10
N LYS A 73 17.92 32.47 -20.34
CA LYS A 73 16.64 33.00 -20.79
C LYS A 73 15.58 32.35 -19.91
N VAL A 74 15.30 32.95 -18.75
CA VAL A 74 14.07 32.67 -18.02
C VAL A 74 12.97 33.16 -18.95
N THR A 75 12.26 32.25 -19.62
CA THR A 75 11.02 32.57 -20.32
C THR A 75 9.94 32.92 -19.29
N ARG A 76 10.09 34.07 -18.62
CA ARG A 76 9.01 34.69 -17.84
C ARG A 76 7.97 35.18 -18.83
N GLY A 77 7.01 34.33 -19.19
CA GLY A 77 5.91 34.72 -20.08
C GLY A 77 5.18 33.57 -20.75
N GLU A 78 5.80 32.41 -20.89
CA GLU A 78 5.10 31.22 -21.41
C GLU A 78 4.22 30.65 -20.30
N LYS A 79 2.89 30.79 -20.45
CA LYS A 79 1.95 30.15 -19.54
C LYS A 79 2.14 28.64 -19.65
N VAL A 80 2.31 27.98 -18.50
CA VAL A 80 2.25 26.53 -18.42
C VAL A 80 0.90 26.08 -19.00
N GLY A 81 0.92 25.15 -19.94
CA GLY A 81 -0.29 24.61 -20.54
C GLY A 81 -1.19 23.93 -19.51
N GLU A 82 -2.50 23.87 -19.79
CA GLU A 82 -3.45 23.18 -18.92
C GLU A 82 -3.16 21.68 -18.83
N PHE A 83 -3.38 21.11 -17.64
CA PHE A 83 -3.32 19.67 -17.45
C PHE A 83 -4.42 18.98 -18.27
N ARG A 84 -4.02 18.17 -19.25
CA ARG A 84 -4.95 17.42 -20.08
C ARG A 84 -4.95 15.96 -19.68
N LYS A 85 -6.10 15.48 -19.21
CA LYS A 85 -6.30 14.05 -18.98
C LYS A 85 -6.14 13.30 -20.31
N LYS A 86 -5.25 12.31 -20.32
CA LYS A 86 -5.08 11.41 -21.46
C LYS A 86 -6.30 10.50 -21.56
N LEU A 87 -6.90 10.42 -22.75
CA LEU A 87 -7.93 9.43 -23.06
C LEU A 87 -7.35 8.01 -22.93
N ARG A 88 -8.03 7.16 -22.18
CA ARG A 88 -7.60 5.78 -21.90
C ARG A 88 -8.31 4.78 -22.81
N ILE A 89 -7.66 3.67 -23.13
CA ILE A 89 -8.31 2.56 -23.86
C ILE A 89 -9.53 2.06 -23.08
N SER A 90 -9.44 1.98 -21.75
CA SER A 90 -10.56 1.63 -20.86
C SER A 90 -11.76 2.58 -20.98
N GLU A 91 -11.57 3.83 -21.42
CA GLU A 91 -12.65 4.81 -21.61
C GLU A 91 -13.28 4.71 -23.01
N ILE A 92 -12.51 4.26 -24.02
CA ILE A 92 -13.01 4.01 -25.38
C ILE A 92 -13.80 2.70 -25.43
N LYS A 93 -13.26 1.64 -24.82
CA LYS A 93 -13.85 0.30 -24.79
C LYS A 93 -14.69 0.04 -23.54
N GLY A 94 -14.79 1.01 -22.63
CA GLY A 94 -15.48 0.84 -21.36
C GLY A 94 -17.00 0.78 -21.53
N GLY A 95 -17.68 0.23 -20.51
CA GLY A 95 -19.14 0.16 -20.48
C GLY A 95 -19.72 -1.13 -21.06
N ARG A 96 -21.06 -1.24 -21.05
CA ARG A 96 -21.79 -2.45 -21.44
C ARG A 96 -21.68 -2.76 -22.95
N ASP A 97 -21.54 -1.72 -23.76
CA ASP A 97 -21.53 -1.83 -25.22
C ASP A 97 -20.11 -1.96 -25.80
N GLU A 98 -19.08 -2.00 -24.96
CA GLU A 98 -17.65 -2.15 -25.30
C GLU A 98 -17.17 -1.22 -26.43
N GLY A 99 -17.66 0.02 -26.45
CA GLY A 99 -17.28 1.05 -27.41
C GLY A 99 -18.14 1.13 -28.68
N LEU A 100 -19.20 0.33 -28.81
CA LEU A 100 -20.12 0.44 -29.95
C LEU A 100 -20.87 1.79 -30.02
N ASP A 101 -21.02 2.47 -28.89
CA ASP A 101 -21.55 3.84 -28.79
C ASP A 101 -20.60 4.90 -29.38
N ARG A 102 -19.36 4.51 -29.71
CA ARG A 102 -18.29 5.39 -30.20
C ARG A 102 -17.98 5.24 -31.68
N LEU A 103 -18.77 4.45 -32.42
CA LEU A 103 -18.55 4.21 -33.85
C LEU A 103 -18.53 5.53 -34.66
N GLY A 104 -17.58 5.62 -35.59
CA GLY A 104 -17.38 6.79 -36.45
C GLY A 104 -16.62 7.95 -35.79
N GLN A 105 -16.33 7.89 -34.49
CA GLN A 105 -15.55 8.91 -33.81
C GLN A 105 -14.05 8.68 -34.00
N THR A 106 -13.29 9.76 -34.16
CA THR A 106 -11.83 9.73 -34.21
C THR A 106 -11.24 9.87 -32.82
N PHE A 107 -10.31 8.99 -32.47
CA PHE A 107 -9.58 9.06 -31.21
C PHE A 107 -8.08 8.92 -31.40
N VAL A 108 -7.36 9.52 -30.45
CA VAL A 108 -5.93 9.37 -30.29
C VAL A 108 -5.65 8.41 -29.14
N VAL A 109 -5.02 7.29 -29.44
CA VAL A 109 -4.55 6.30 -28.47
C VAL A 109 -3.03 6.38 -28.38
N LYS A 110 -2.50 6.38 -27.15
CA LYS A 110 -1.05 6.33 -26.91
C LYS A 110 -0.76 5.14 -26.01
N GLY A 111 0.18 4.30 -26.37
CA GLY A 111 0.47 3.10 -25.58
C GLY A 111 1.67 2.34 -26.11
N TRP A 112 1.75 1.08 -25.71
CA TRP A 112 2.81 0.16 -26.13
C TRP A 112 2.25 -0.94 -27.01
N VAL A 113 3.00 -1.28 -28.05
CA VAL A 113 2.66 -2.39 -28.95
C VAL A 113 2.81 -3.71 -28.21
N ARG A 114 1.71 -4.46 -28.12
CA ARG A 114 1.64 -5.80 -27.51
C ARG A 114 1.96 -6.87 -28.53
N THR A 115 1.35 -6.75 -29.70
CA THR A 115 1.59 -7.64 -30.82
C THR A 115 1.46 -6.85 -32.12
N LEU A 116 2.22 -7.28 -33.13
CA LEU A 116 2.16 -6.74 -34.47
C LEU A 116 2.09 -7.93 -35.44
N ARG A 117 1.09 -7.94 -36.32
CA ARG A 117 0.88 -8.98 -37.32
C ARG A 117 0.73 -8.32 -38.68
N VAL A 118 1.79 -8.42 -39.48
CA VAL A 118 1.83 -7.91 -40.86
C VAL A 118 1.23 -8.95 -41.79
N GLN A 119 0.25 -8.57 -42.60
CA GLN A 119 -0.29 -9.36 -43.71
C GLN A 119 -0.06 -8.60 -45.03
N SER A 120 -0.39 -9.23 -46.17
CA SER A 120 -0.07 -8.69 -47.50
C SER A 120 -0.72 -7.33 -47.80
N SER A 121 -1.90 -7.05 -47.27
CA SER A 121 -2.63 -5.80 -47.51
C SER A 121 -2.93 -4.96 -46.26
N VAL A 122 -2.88 -5.58 -45.09
CA VAL A 122 -3.29 -4.97 -43.82
C VAL A 122 -2.35 -5.43 -42.71
N THR A 123 -2.01 -4.51 -41.81
CA THR A 123 -1.30 -4.82 -40.57
C THR A 123 -2.22 -4.67 -39.37
N PHE A 124 -2.23 -5.68 -38.51
CA PHE A 124 -2.95 -5.64 -37.22
C PHE A 124 -1.96 -5.37 -36.10
N MET A 125 -2.14 -4.23 -35.44
CA MET A 125 -1.34 -3.83 -34.28
C MET A 125 -2.22 -3.78 -33.03
N GLU A 126 -1.83 -4.50 -31.99
CA GLU A 126 -2.51 -4.42 -30.69
C GLU A 126 -1.76 -3.44 -29.78
N VAL A 127 -2.45 -2.39 -29.32
CA VAL A 127 -1.89 -1.37 -28.42
C VAL A 127 -2.52 -1.52 -27.03
N ASN A 128 -1.70 -1.42 -25.99
CA ASN A 128 -2.17 -1.35 -24.61
C ASN A 128 -1.52 -0.15 -23.89
N ASP A 129 -2.30 0.56 -23.09
CA ASP A 129 -1.86 1.74 -22.35
C ASP A 129 -1.81 1.53 -20.83
N GLY A 130 -2.07 0.30 -20.37
CA GLY A 130 -2.12 -0.11 -18.97
C GLY A 130 -3.46 0.14 -18.28
N SER A 131 -4.41 0.85 -18.90
CA SER A 131 -5.68 1.23 -18.26
C SER A 131 -6.64 0.06 -18.03
N CYS A 132 -6.53 -1.00 -18.83
CA CYS A 132 -7.35 -2.21 -18.76
C CYS A 132 -6.54 -3.43 -19.23
N ILE A 133 -7.08 -4.65 -19.09
CA ILE A 133 -6.42 -5.86 -19.63
C ILE A 133 -6.56 -5.93 -21.14
N SER A 134 -7.71 -5.46 -21.65
CA SER A 134 -8.02 -5.37 -23.06
C SER A 134 -7.02 -4.54 -23.86
N ASN A 135 -6.67 -5.02 -25.03
CA ASN A 135 -5.94 -4.24 -26.03
C ASN A 135 -6.91 -3.46 -26.92
N MET A 136 -6.43 -2.38 -27.51
CA MET A 136 -7.05 -1.74 -28.67
C MET A 136 -6.45 -2.35 -29.94
N GLN A 137 -7.28 -3.03 -30.74
CA GLN A 137 -6.87 -3.49 -32.07
C GLN A 137 -6.85 -2.30 -33.02
N CYS A 138 -5.70 -2.06 -33.65
CA CYS A 138 -5.49 -1.03 -34.63
C CYS A 138 -5.26 -1.68 -36.00
N VAL A 139 -6.05 -1.28 -36.98
CA VAL A 139 -5.97 -1.75 -38.37
C VAL A 139 -5.24 -0.69 -39.18
N ILE A 140 -4.13 -1.10 -39.80
CA ILE A 140 -3.23 -0.22 -40.54
C ILE A 140 -3.15 -0.71 -41.98
N ASP A 141 -3.25 0.20 -42.95
CA ASP A 141 -3.08 -0.10 -44.37
C ASP A 141 -2.08 0.89 -44.99
N SER A 142 -1.76 0.72 -46.27
CA SER A 142 -0.81 1.56 -46.99
C SER A 142 -1.24 3.03 -47.13
N THR A 143 -2.49 3.36 -46.79
CA THR A 143 -3.00 4.74 -46.81
C THR A 143 -2.81 5.46 -45.48
N THR A 144 -2.47 4.76 -44.41
CA THR A 144 -2.20 5.36 -43.09
C THR A 144 -0.93 6.20 -43.11
N GLU A 145 -1.01 7.46 -42.65
CA GLU A 145 0.17 8.32 -42.49
C GLU A 145 1.15 7.68 -41.49
N GLY A 146 2.40 7.45 -41.91
CA GLY A 146 3.43 6.81 -41.08
C GLY A 146 3.54 5.29 -41.24
N TYR A 147 2.85 4.68 -42.22
CA TYR A 147 2.92 3.24 -42.51
C TYR A 147 4.34 2.76 -42.85
N ASP A 148 5.18 3.62 -43.42
CA ASP A 148 6.59 3.38 -43.70
C ASP A 148 7.38 2.91 -42.46
N GLN A 149 7.04 3.41 -41.27
CA GLN A 149 7.65 2.99 -40.00
C GLN A 149 7.31 1.54 -39.62
N VAL A 150 6.14 1.06 -40.04
CA VAL A 150 5.70 -0.32 -39.83
C VAL A 150 6.40 -1.23 -40.84
N GLU A 151 6.39 -0.84 -42.12
CA GLU A 151 7.02 -1.59 -43.22
C GLU A 151 8.53 -1.75 -43.03
N SER A 152 9.21 -0.69 -42.58
CA SER A 152 10.65 -0.72 -42.31
C SER A 152 11.03 -1.51 -41.05
N GLY A 153 10.06 -2.06 -40.31
CA GLY A 153 10.29 -2.80 -39.08
C GLY A 153 10.74 -1.94 -37.88
N LEU A 154 10.54 -0.62 -37.92
CA LEU A 154 10.89 0.25 -36.80
C LEU A 154 9.93 0.07 -35.62
N ILE A 155 8.65 -0.17 -35.91
CA ILE A 155 7.64 -0.46 -34.90
C ILE A 155 7.66 -1.96 -34.59
N THR A 156 8.07 -2.30 -33.38
CA THR A 156 8.17 -3.70 -32.91
C THR A 156 7.42 -3.89 -31.59
N THR A 157 7.33 -5.13 -31.11
CA THR A 157 6.72 -5.42 -29.81
C THR A 157 7.47 -4.69 -28.69
N GLY A 158 6.72 -3.99 -27.84
CA GLY A 158 7.25 -3.16 -26.76
C GLY A 158 7.50 -1.70 -27.16
N ALA A 159 7.41 -1.34 -28.44
CA ALA A 159 7.58 0.04 -28.89
C ALA A 159 6.45 0.92 -28.38
N SER A 160 6.74 2.19 -28.06
CA SER A 160 5.70 3.16 -27.72
C SER A 160 5.22 3.88 -28.97
N VAL A 161 3.90 4.00 -29.10
CA VAL A 161 3.23 4.56 -30.27
C VAL A 161 2.19 5.58 -29.87
N TRP A 162 2.00 6.54 -30.76
CA TRP A 162 0.88 7.46 -30.80
C TRP A 162 0.11 7.14 -32.08
N VAL A 163 -1.16 6.79 -31.95
CA VAL A 163 -2.01 6.41 -33.09
C VAL A 163 -3.29 7.21 -33.07
N GLU A 164 -3.71 7.66 -34.25
CA GLU A 164 -4.97 8.34 -34.47
C GLU A 164 -5.78 7.54 -35.49
N GLY A 165 -7.05 7.32 -35.20
CA GLY A 165 -7.93 6.58 -36.10
C GLY A 165 -9.40 6.66 -35.72
N VAL A 166 -10.22 6.09 -36.59
CA VAL A 166 -11.68 6.06 -36.47
C VAL A 166 -12.12 4.73 -35.86
N VAL A 167 -12.99 4.78 -34.87
CA VAL A 167 -13.58 3.57 -34.26
C VAL A 167 -14.60 2.97 -35.21
N VAL A 168 -14.41 1.69 -35.53
CA VAL A 168 -15.29 0.92 -36.41
C VAL A 168 -15.68 -0.40 -35.75
N ALA A 169 -16.78 -0.99 -36.21
CA ALA A 169 -17.20 -2.31 -35.74
C ALA A 169 -16.19 -3.34 -36.22
N SER A 170 -15.69 -4.16 -35.30
CA SER A 170 -14.69 -5.16 -35.67
C SER A 170 -15.32 -6.30 -36.45
N GLN A 171 -14.58 -6.80 -37.43
CA GLN A 171 -14.95 -8.01 -38.17
C GLN A 171 -14.54 -9.29 -37.41
N GLY A 172 -13.75 -9.17 -36.33
CA GLY A 172 -13.28 -10.29 -35.53
C GLY A 172 -14.23 -10.66 -34.39
N SER A 173 -14.24 -11.93 -33.98
CA SER A 173 -15.09 -12.42 -32.88
C SER A 173 -14.56 -12.12 -31.47
N LYS A 174 -13.33 -11.60 -31.35
CA LYS A 174 -12.66 -11.40 -30.05
C LYS A 174 -12.82 -9.99 -29.47
N GLN A 175 -13.36 -9.05 -30.24
CA GLN A 175 -13.59 -7.67 -29.83
C GLN A 175 -14.77 -7.10 -30.60
N LYS A 176 -15.53 -6.17 -29.99
CA LYS A 176 -16.66 -5.52 -30.66
C LYS A 176 -16.24 -4.37 -31.59
N VAL A 177 -15.16 -3.67 -31.24
CA VAL A 177 -14.66 -2.52 -31.98
C VAL A 177 -13.16 -2.60 -32.23
N GLU A 178 -12.72 -1.89 -33.27
CA GLU A 178 -11.32 -1.70 -33.63
C GLU A 178 -11.08 -0.28 -34.14
N LEU A 179 -9.82 0.15 -34.18
CA LEU A 179 -9.41 1.48 -34.61
C LEU A 179 -8.81 1.40 -36.02
N LYS A 180 -9.50 1.92 -37.03
CA LYS A 180 -8.93 2.07 -38.37
C LYS A 180 -8.02 3.29 -38.40
N LEU A 181 -6.71 3.07 -38.56
CA LEU A 181 -5.72 4.13 -38.38
C LEU A 181 -5.70 5.11 -39.55
N GLN A 182 -5.70 6.40 -39.20
CA GLN A 182 -5.42 7.51 -40.09
C GLN A 182 -3.95 7.92 -39.99
N LYS A 183 -3.35 7.83 -38.79
CA LYS A 183 -1.96 8.19 -38.54
C LYS A 183 -1.31 7.32 -37.46
N VAL A 184 -0.04 6.98 -37.66
CA VAL A 184 0.81 6.29 -36.69
C VAL A 184 2.16 6.99 -36.55
N VAL A 185 2.56 7.24 -35.30
CA VAL A 185 3.85 7.83 -34.95
C VAL A 185 4.52 6.96 -33.89
N MET A 186 5.71 6.45 -34.19
CA MET A 186 6.56 5.82 -33.20
C MET A 186 7.12 6.89 -32.26
N VAL A 187 6.82 6.77 -30.98
CA VAL A 187 7.32 7.67 -29.94
C VAL A 187 8.67 7.16 -29.40
N GLY A 188 8.83 5.85 -29.30
CA GLY A 188 10.04 5.23 -28.77
C GLY A 188 10.24 3.82 -29.29
N LYS A 189 11.48 3.52 -29.68
CA LYS A 189 11.90 2.21 -30.18
C LYS A 189 11.91 1.18 -29.04
N SER A 190 11.76 -0.09 -29.40
CA SER A 190 11.94 -1.23 -28.50
C SER A 190 13.17 -2.02 -28.92
N ASP A 191 14.02 -2.36 -27.95
CA ASP A 191 15.21 -3.15 -28.19
C ASP A 191 14.83 -4.62 -28.49
N PRO A 192 15.49 -5.31 -29.44
CA PRO A 192 15.24 -6.72 -29.73
C PRO A 192 15.40 -7.65 -28.51
N SER A 193 16.20 -7.26 -27.51
CA SER A 193 16.38 -7.98 -26.23
C SER A 193 15.22 -7.81 -25.26
N TYR A 194 14.13 -7.15 -25.65
CA TYR A 194 12.95 -6.94 -24.81
C TYR A 194 12.41 -8.29 -24.27
N PRO A 195 12.44 -8.51 -22.93
CA PRO A 195 12.22 -9.83 -22.36
C PRO A 195 10.75 -10.25 -22.28
N VAL A 196 9.81 -9.31 -22.42
CA VAL A 196 8.36 -9.57 -22.34
C VAL A 196 7.79 -9.80 -23.73
N GLN A 197 8.21 -10.91 -24.35
CA GLN A 197 7.70 -11.33 -25.65
C GLN A 197 6.37 -12.08 -25.52
N LYS A 198 5.70 -12.37 -26.64
CA LYS A 198 4.46 -13.17 -26.71
C LYS A 198 4.73 -14.67 -26.47
N LYS A 199 5.37 -15.01 -25.35
CA LYS A 199 5.67 -16.37 -24.91
C LYS A 199 5.31 -16.50 -23.43
N LYS A 200 5.02 -17.72 -22.98
CA LYS A 200 4.80 -17.98 -21.56
C LYS A 200 6.12 -17.80 -20.83
N VAL A 201 6.10 -17.00 -19.76
CA VAL A 201 7.26 -16.71 -18.92
C VAL A 201 6.94 -17.08 -17.49
N SER A 202 7.90 -17.67 -16.76
CA SER A 202 7.70 -18.04 -15.36
C SER A 202 7.59 -16.81 -14.46
N ARG A 203 6.95 -16.97 -13.29
CA ARG A 203 6.83 -15.88 -12.31
C ARG A 203 8.19 -15.53 -11.73
N GLU A 204 9.06 -16.53 -11.57
CA GLU A 204 10.45 -16.42 -11.10
C GLU A 204 11.26 -15.52 -12.04
N PHE A 205 11.18 -15.76 -13.36
CA PHE A 205 11.86 -14.90 -14.31
C PHE A 205 11.32 -13.47 -14.27
N LEU A 206 9.99 -13.30 -14.19
CA LEU A 206 9.37 -11.97 -14.09
C LEU A 206 9.76 -11.22 -12.79
N ARG A 207 10.11 -11.91 -11.70
CA ARG A 207 10.69 -11.29 -10.50
C ARG A 207 12.07 -10.67 -10.80
N THR A 208 12.89 -11.30 -11.64
CA THR A 208 14.20 -10.74 -12.06
C THR A 208 14.07 -9.51 -12.98
N LYS A 209 12.89 -9.33 -13.61
CA LYS A 209 12.55 -8.20 -14.48
C LYS A 209 11.43 -7.34 -13.89
N ALA A 210 11.49 -7.07 -12.59
CA ALA A 210 10.45 -6.35 -11.85
C ALA A 210 10.08 -4.98 -12.47
N HIS A 211 11.04 -4.27 -13.05
CA HIS A 211 10.83 -2.98 -13.72
C HIS A 211 10.02 -3.08 -15.04
N LEU A 212 9.90 -4.27 -15.64
CA LEU A 212 9.15 -4.49 -16.89
C LEU A 212 7.89 -5.35 -16.70
N ARG A 213 7.84 -6.18 -15.65
CA ARG A 213 6.71 -7.10 -15.43
C ARG A 213 5.33 -6.43 -15.38
N PRO A 214 5.12 -5.16 -14.94
CA PRO A 214 3.80 -4.54 -14.99
C PRO A 214 3.21 -4.44 -16.40
N ARG A 215 4.04 -4.57 -17.44
CA ARG A 215 3.59 -4.68 -18.84
C ARG A 215 3.02 -6.05 -19.17
N THR A 216 3.03 -7.04 -18.28
CA THR A 216 2.37 -8.35 -18.51
C THR A 216 0.91 -8.29 -18.09
N ASN A 217 0.07 -9.19 -18.60
CA ASN A 217 -1.35 -9.24 -18.23
C ASN A 217 -1.51 -9.49 -16.72
N THR A 218 -0.77 -10.45 -16.16
CA THR A 218 -0.85 -10.81 -14.74
C THR A 218 -0.47 -9.65 -13.82
N PHE A 219 0.70 -9.04 -14.01
CA PHE A 219 1.14 -7.98 -13.09
C PHE A 219 0.48 -6.63 -13.38
N GLY A 220 0.01 -6.38 -14.60
CA GLY A 220 -0.85 -5.23 -14.89
C GLY A 220 -2.18 -5.33 -14.15
N ALA A 221 -2.83 -6.50 -14.18
CA ALA A 221 -4.05 -6.77 -13.41
C ALA A 221 -3.82 -6.64 -11.89
N VAL A 222 -2.74 -7.24 -11.36
CA VAL A 222 -2.40 -7.11 -9.93
C VAL A 222 -2.19 -5.64 -9.53
N ALA A 223 -1.50 -4.84 -10.36
CA ALA A 223 -1.27 -3.44 -10.06
C ALA A 223 -2.57 -2.62 -10.06
N ARG A 224 -3.47 -2.85 -11.02
CA ARG A 224 -4.77 -2.18 -11.08
C ARG A 224 -5.67 -2.56 -9.89
N VAL A 225 -5.75 -3.84 -9.56
CA VAL A 225 -6.54 -4.30 -8.40
C VAL A 225 -5.96 -3.75 -7.09
N ARG A 226 -4.64 -3.74 -6.91
CA ARG A 226 -3.98 -3.12 -5.74
C ARG A 226 -4.29 -1.63 -5.63
N ASN A 227 -4.30 -0.90 -6.75
CA ASN A 227 -4.69 0.51 -6.77
C ASN A 227 -6.15 0.71 -6.35
N VAL A 228 -7.07 -0.13 -6.85
CA VAL A 228 -8.49 -0.06 -6.48
C VAL A 228 -8.70 -0.39 -5.02
N LEU A 229 -7.98 -1.38 -4.47
CA LEU A 229 -7.98 -1.68 -3.04
C LEU A 229 -7.52 -0.47 -2.22
N ALA A 230 -6.37 0.13 -2.55
CA ALA A 230 -5.86 1.30 -1.82
C ALA A 230 -6.84 2.49 -1.87
N TYR A 231 -7.46 2.73 -3.03
CA TYR A 231 -8.51 3.75 -3.16
C TYR A 231 -9.74 3.42 -2.29
N ALA A 232 -10.21 2.17 -2.32
CA ALA A 232 -11.34 1.70 -1.53
C ALA A 232 -11.06 1.81 -0.01
N THR A 233 -9.83 1.54 0.42
CA THR A 233 -9.39 1.72 1.81
C THR A 233 -9.55 3.15 2.26
N HIS A 234 -8.94 4.10 1.55
CA HIS A 234 -9.07 5.52 1.90
C HIS A 234 -10.52 5.99 1.86
N LYS A 235 -11.28 5.51 0.86
CA LYS A 235 -12.70 5.85 0.72
C LYS A 235 -13.52 5.34 1.91
N PHE A 236 -13.37 4.07 2.29
CA PHE A 236 -14.07 3.48 3.43
C PHE A 236 -13.83 4.27 4.71
N PHE A 237 -12.56 4.47 5.09
CA PHE A 237 -12.23 5.13 6.35
C PHE A 237 -12.69 6.59 6.35
N GLN A 238 -12.47 7.35 5.27
CA GLN A 238 -12.88 8.75 5.20
C GLN A 238 -14.41 8.93 5.16
N GLU A 239 -15.15 8.05 4.49
CA GLU A 239 -16.62 8.08 4.48
C GLU A 239 -17.21 7.75 5.87
N ASN A 240 -16.47 7.01 6.71
CA ASN A 240 -16.85 6.70 8.09
C ASN A 240 -16.25 7.67 9.13
N GLY A 241 -15.64 8.78 8.70
CA GLY A 241 -15.17 9.85 9.60
C GLY A 241 -13.76 9.66 10.17
N PHE A 242 -13.04 8.61 9.79
CA PHE A 242 -11.66 8.39 10.22
C PHE A 242 -10.70 9.40 9.61
N VAL A 243 -9.69 9.81 10.38
CA VAL A 243 -8.61 10.69 9.92
C VAL A 243 -7.37 9.88 9.57
N TRP A 244 -6.86 10.04 8.35
CA TRP A 244 -5.58 9.45 7.97
C TRP A 244 -4.42 10.14 8.68
N VAL A 245 -3.59 9.37 9.38
CA VAL A 245 -2.40 9.84 10.07
C VAL A 245 -1.14 9.18 9.50
N SER A 246 -0.09 10.00 9.29
CA SER A 246 1.22 9.50 8.87
C SER A 246 2.08 9.25 10.10
N SER A 247 2.16 7.99 10.53
CA SER A 247 3.06 7.57 11.61
C SER A 247 4.54 7.70 11.18
N PRO A 248 5.47 7.95 12.12
CA PRO A 248 6.90 7.96 11.83
C PRO A 248 7.41 6.57 11.39
N ILE A 249 8.21 6.53 10.32
CA ILE A 249 8.85 5.28 9.86
C ILE A 249 10.13 4.97 10.65
N ILE A 250 10.92 6.00 10.97
CA ILE A 250 12.11 5.85 11.80
C ILE A 250 11.70 5.99 13.26
N THR A 251 11.97 4.97 14.05
CA THR A 251 11.55 4.88 15.46
C THR A 251 12.72 4.51 16.36
N ALA A 252 12.61 4.87 17.63
CA ALA A 252 13.47 4.35 18.70
C ALA A 252 12.70 3.39 19.63
N SER A 253 11.47 3.05 19.25
CA SER A 253 10.58 2.17 19.99
C SER A 253 10.44 0.84 19.26
N ASP A 254 10.39 -0.24 20.04
CA ASP A 254 9.87 -1.52 19.58
C ASP A 254 8.39 -1.57 19.94
N CYS A 255 7.54 -1.70 18.92
CA CYS A 255 6.08 -1.70 19.07
C CYS A 255 5.57 -3.03 19.64
N GLU A 256 6.15 -4.14 19.18
CA GLU A 256 5.70 -5.50 19.52
C GLU A 256 6.59 -6.15 20.60
N GLY A 257 7.79 -5.62 20.84
CA GLY A 257 8.68 -6.04 21.93
C GLY A 257 9.41 -7.36 21.70
N ALA A 258 9.30 -7.96 20.51
CA ALA A 258 9.79 -9.30 20.20
C ALA A 258 10.38 -9.48 18.79
N GLY A 259 10.34 -8.44 17.94
CA GLY A 259 10.74 -8.53 16.53
C GLY A 259 12.18 -8.06 16.27
N GLU A 260 12.89 -8.73 15.35
CA GLU A 260 14.13 -8.17 14.81
C GLU A 260 13.81 -6.92 13.96
N GLN A 261 14.43 -5.77 14.28
CA GLN A 261 14.23 -4.50 13.58
C GLN A 261 15.46 -4.12 12.74
N PHE A 262 15.24 -3.45 11.60
CA PHE A 262 16.34 -2.89 10.81
C PHE A 262 16.90 -1.64 11.48
N CYS A 263 18.20 -1.62 11.77
CA CYS A 263 18.89 -0.45 12.30
C CYS A 263 19.13 0.60 11.21
N VAL A 264 18.86 1.86 11.53
CA VAL A 264 19.11 3.03 10.67
C VAL A 264 20.20 3.87 11.32
N THR A 265 21.36 3.95 10.68
CA THR A 265 22.52 4.66 11.22
C THR A 265 23.25 5.48 10.16
N THR A 266 23.84 6.59 10.58
CA THR A 266 24.76 7.41 9.77
C THR A 266 26.22 7.24 10.18
N LEU A 267 26.50 6.42 11.21
CA LEU A 267 27.85 6.16 11.69
C LEU A 267 28.69 5.34 10.70
N ILE A 268 28.05 4.65 9.76
CA ILE A 268 28.70 3.87 8.70
C ILE A 268 28.61 4.67 7.39
N PRO A 269 29.73 5.16 6.84
CA PRO A 269 29.73 5.91 5.60
C PRO A 269 29.32 5.04 4.42
N SER A 270 28.43 5.58 3.56
CA SER A 270 27.88 4.85 2.41
C SER A 270 28.72 4.96 1.13
N SER A 271 29.76 5.79 1.12
CA SER A 271 30.60 6.01 -0.07
C SER A 271 31.78 5.04 -0.09
N GLY A 272 31.82 4.15 -1.08
CA GLY A 272 33.00 3.34 -1.42
C GLY A 272 34.17 4.14 -2.00
N GLU A 273 34.30 5.43 -1.68
CA GLU A 273 35.57 6.12 -1.89
C GLU A 273 36.56 5.65 -0.82
N PRO A 274 37.77 5.20 -1.18
CA PRO A 274 38.82 4.79 -0.24
C PRO A 274 39.45 6.02 0.43
N ALA A 275 38.62 6.87 1.05
CA ALA A 275 39.02 7.99 1.88
C ALA A 275 38.62 7.68 3.33
N SER A 276 39.50 6.93 4.01
CA SER A 276 39.74 6.97 5.46
C SER A 276 38.52 6.89 6.40
N SER A 277 37.54 6.04 6.14
CA SER A 277 36.56 5.68 7.18
C SER A 277 36.48 4.18 7.32
N ASP A 278 37.53 3.64 7.94
CA ASP A 278 37.55 2.27 8.43
C ASP A 278 36.33 2.06 9.33
N VAL A 279 35.75 0.87 9.32
CA VAL A 279 34.76 0.43 10.32
C VAL A 279 35.28 0.66 11.77
N GLY A 280 36.60 0.78 11.95
CA GLY A 280 37.25 1.20 13.20
C GLY A 280 37.02 2.66 13.64
N SER A 281 36.42 3.50 12.79
CA SER A 281 36.09 4.91 13.08
C SER A 281 34.71 5.10 13.70
N ILE A 282 33.90 4.04 13.85
CA ILE A 282 32.63 4.11 14.57
C ILE A 282 32.90 4.61 16.00
N PRO A 283 32.30 5.72 16.43
CA PRO A 283 32.49 6.26 17.78
C PRO A 283 32.18 5.22 18.84
N LYS A 284 33.06 5.11 19.84
CA LYS A 284 32.90 4.19 20.96
C LYS A 284 32.91 4.93 22.29
N THR A 285 32.08 4.44 23.20
CA THR A 285 32.11 4.78 24.62
C THR A 285 33.41 4.31 25.26
N LYS A 286 33.69 4.76 26.49
CA LYS A 286 34.89 4.36 27.25
C LYS A 286 34.91 2.85 27.51
N GLU A 287 33.73 2.23 27.56
CA GLU A 287 33.48 0.82 27.78
C GLU A 287 33.61 0.00 26.47
N GLY A 288 33.83 0.64 25.33
CA GLY A 288 34.06 -0.01 24.03
C GLY A 288 32.79 -0.30 23.21
N PHE A 289 31.61 0.02 23.73
CA PHE A 289 30.34 -0.06 22.98
C PHE A 289 30.19 1.11 22.00
N ILE A 290 29.34 0.97 20.98
CA ILE A 290 29.00 2.06 20.05
C ILE A 290 28.44 3.25 20.83
N ASP A 291 28.99 4.43 20.59
CA ASP A 291 28.48 5.69 21.14
C ASP A 291 27.38 6.27 20.25
N TRP A 292 26.15 5.83 20.51
CA TRP A 292 24.95 6.26 19.77
C TRP A 292 24.63 7.75 19.91
N SER A 293 25.22 8.46 20.89
CA SER A 293 25.03 9.91 21.02
C SER A 293 25.60 10.70 19.84
N GLN A 294 26.51 10.08 19.08
CA GLN A 294 27.14 10.63 17.88
C GLN A 294 26.41 10.25 16.59
N ASP A 295 25.38 9.39 16.65
CA ASP A 295 24.55 9.10 15.48
C ASP A 295 23.54 10.23 15.23
N PHE A 296 22.88 10.23 14.07
CA PHE A 296 22.00 11.31 13.61
C PHE A 296 20.91 11.69 14.62
N PHE A 297 20.31 10.71 15.28
CA PHE A 297 19.23 10.94 16.26
C PHE A 297 19.74 11.02 17.72
N GLY A 298 21.05 10.91 17.95
CA GLY A 298 21.65 10.87 19.29
C GLY A 298 21.26 9.66 20.13
N LYS A 299 20.63 8.65 19.52
CA LYS A 299 20.20 7.38 20.11
C LYS A 299 20.00 6.34 18.99
N PRO A 300 19.95 5.03 19.31
CA PRO A 300 19.60 4.01 18.33
C PRO A 300 18.27 4.31 17.64
N ALA A 301 18.24 4.10 16.32
CA ALA A 301 17.06 4.30 15.50
C ALA A 301 16.87 3.10 14.56
N PHE A 302 15.61 2.79 14.28
CA PHE A 302 15.18 1.58 13.58
C PHE A 302 14.06 1.90 12.61
N LEU A 303 13.84 1.01 11.64
CA LEU A 303 12.62 1.03 10.84
C LEU A 303 11.47 0.38 11.62
N THR A 304 10.31 1.03 11.62
CA THR A 304 9.17 0.61 12.43
C THR A 304 8.56 -0.70 11.95
N VAL A 305 8.13 -1.52 12.91
CA VAL A 305 7.39 -2.77 12.65
C VAL A 305 5.88 -2.51 12.56
N SER A 306 5.39 -1.44 13.21
CA SER A 306 3.99 -1.03 13.28
C SER A 306 3.89 0.47 13.63
N GLY A 307 2.84 1.13 13.17
CA GLY A 307 2.46 2.50 13.53
C GLY A 307 1.45 2.58 14.68
N GLN A 308 1.02 1.45 15.24
CA GLN A 308 -0.03 1.31 16.24
C GLN A 308 0.13 2.28 17.43
N LEU A 309 1.25 2.21 18.16
CA LEU A 309 1.45 3.06 19.34
C LEU A 309 1.37 4.56 19.02
N ASN A 310 1.69 4.96 17.78
CA ASN A 310 1.49 6.33 17.34
C ASN A 310 0.02 6.61 17.04
N ALA A 311 -0.69 5.69 16.39
CA ALA A 311 -2.12 5.80 16.11
C ALA A 311 -2.94 5.97 17.39
N GLU A 312 -2.63 5.23 18.47
CA GLU A 312 -3.26 5.39 19.80
C GLU A 312 -3.20 6.85 20.28
N THR A 313 -2.02 7.49 20.20
CA THR A 313 -1.87 8.88 20.63
C THR A 313 -2.75 9.83 19.81
N TYR A 314 -2.92 9.58 18.52
CA TYR A 314 -3.80 10.37 17.67
C TYR A 314 -5.28 10.08 17.91
N ALA A 315 -5.66 8.83 18.17
CA ALA A 315 -7.05 8.46 18.46
C ALA A 315 -7.59 9.21 19.68
N THR A 316 -6.76 9.38 20.72
CA THR A 316 -7.13 10.20 21.90
C THR A 316 -7.36 11.69 21.60
N ALA A 317 -6.91 12.18 20.45
CA ALA A 317 -7.05 13.58 20.03
C ALA A 317 -8.04 13.80 18.88
N LEU A 318 -8.21 12.80 18.01
CA LEU A 318 -8.93 12.89 16.73
C LEU A 318 -10.10 11.90 16.62
N SER A 319 -10.43 11.18 17.70
CA SER A 319 -11.38 10.07 17.71
C SER A 319 -10.86 8.87 16.93
N ASP A 320 -11.30 8.67 15.69
CA ASP A 320 -10.97 7.49 14.91
C ASP A 320 -9.93 7.88 13.85
N VAL A 321 -8.83 7.14 13.81
CA VAL A 321 -7.71 7.40 12.90
C VAL A 321 -7.30 6.14 12.18
N TYR A 322 -6.50 6.27 11.12
CA TYR A 322 -5.85 5.11 10.52
C TYR A 322 -4.51 5.49 9.91
N THR A 323 -3.56 4.56 10.00
CA THR A 323 -2.32 4.63 9.22
C THR A 323 -2.52 3.92 7.88
N PHE A 324 -1.70 4.30 6.91
CA PHE A 324 -1.52 3.53 5.69
C PHE A 324 -0.10 3.79 5.22
N GLY A 325 0.83 2.91 5.58
CA GLY A 325 2.26 3.16 5.42
C GLY A 325 3.10 1.89 5.35
N PRO A 326 4.39 2.03 4.99
CA PRO A 326 5.31 0.93 4.95
C PRO A 326 5.77 0.53 6.37
N THR A 327 5.90 -0.77 6.59
CA THR A 327 6.45 -1.37 7.81
C THR A 327 7.47 -2.44 7.45
N PHE A 328 8.33 -2.78 8.41
CA PHE A 328 9.53 -3.55 8.16
C PHE A 328 9.72 -4.65 9.19
N ARG A 329 10.15 -5.84 8.74
CA ARG A 329 10.51 -6.96 9.62
C ARG A 329 11.87 -7.50 9.22
N ALA A 330 12.83 -7.54 10.14
CA ALA A 330 14.20 -7.93 9.85
C ALA A 330 14.48 -9.43 10.07
N GLU A 331 13.47 -10.19 10.48
CA GLU A 331 13.56 -11.64 10.63
C GLU A 331 14.06 -12.32 9.35
N ASN A 332 15.07 -13.19 9.51
CA ASN A 332 15.69 -13.91 8.40
C ASN A 332 14.80 -15.06 7.88
N SER A 333 13.69 -14.70 7.25
CA SER A 333 12.63 -15.60 6.81
C SER A 333 12.45 -15.55 5.29
N ASN A 334 13.01 -16.52 4.58
CA ASN A 334 12.87 -16.63 3.12
C ASN A 334 11.76 -17.61 2.75
N THR A 335 10.50 -17.19 2.90
CA THR A 335 9.33 -17.98 2.52
C THR A 335 8.59 -17.34 1.34
N SER A 336 7.62 -18.04 0.76
CA SER A 336 6.78 -17.50 -0.31
C SER A 336 5.81 -16.40 0.13
N ARG A 337 5.73 -16.11 1.44
CA ARG A 337 4.71 -15.25 2.07
C ARG A 337 5.29 -14.04 2.80
N HIS A 338 6.54 -14.10 3.26
CA HIS A 338 7.15 -13.02 4.03
C HIS A 338 7.88 -12.02 3.14
N LEU A 339 7.77 -10.76 3.51
CA LEU A 339 8.52 -9.65 2.94
C LEU A 339 9.20 -8.89 4.08
N ALA A 340 10.42 -8.43 3.87
CA ALA A 340 11.11 -7.55 4.81
C ALA A 340 10.53 -6.13 4.82
N GLU A 341 9.86 -5.72 3.75
CA GLU A 341 9.14 -4.46 3.59
C GLU A 341 7.75 -4.76 3.02
N PHE A 342 6.72 -4.33 3.73
CA PHE A 342 5.33 -4.44 3.32
C PHE A 342 4.55 -3.22 3.79
N TRP A 343 3.26 -3.16 3.49
CA TRP A 343 2.41 -2.02 3.84
C TRP A 343 1.29 -2.52 4.75
N MET A 344 1.10 -1.82 5.86
CA MET A 344 0.01 -2.06 6.80
C MET A 344 -1.00 -0.91 6.76
N ILE A 345 -2.22 -1.23 7.16
CA ILE A 345 -3.33 -0.29 7.25
C ILE A 345 -3.87 -0.45 8.66
N GLU A 346 -3.55 0.51 9.52
CA GLU A 346 -3.75 0.34 10.96
C GLU A 346 -4.78 1.33 11.48
N PRO A 347 -6.10 1.05 11.44
CA PRO A 347 -7.09 1.92 12.07
C PRO A 347 -7.10 1.76 13.59
N GLU A 348 -7.30 2.90 14.25
CA GLU A 348 -7.40 3.02 15.69
C GLU A 348 -8.70 3.72 16.08
N LEU A 349 -9.52 3.09 16.92
CA LEU A 349 -10.86 3.58 17.29
C LEU A 349 -10.90 4.01 18.77
N ALA A 350 -11.31 5.25 19.03
CA ALA A 350 -11.49 5.73 20.40
C ALA A 350 -12.84 5.27 20.96
N PHE A 351 -12.88 4.94 22.26
CA PHE A 351 -14.10 4.52 22.99
C PHE A 351 -14.77 3.22 22.51
N ALA A 352 -14.12 2.45 21.65
CA ALA A 352 -14.66 1.19 21.15
C ALA A 352 -14.24 -0.01 22.03
N ASP A 353 -14.90 -1.15 21.86
CA ASP A 353 -14.46 -2.45 22.41
C ASP A 353 -14.14 -3.51 21.34
N LEU A 354 -13.84 -4.75 21.75
CA LEU A 354 -13.44 -5.81 20.83
C LEU A 354 -14.56 -6.16 19.83
N ASP A 355 -15.83 -6.01 20.21
CA ASP A 355 -16.96 -6.27 19.31
C ASP A 355 -17.07 -5.16 18.25
N ASP A 356 -16.81 -3.91 18.63
CA ASP A 356 -16.70 -2.78 17.69
C ASP A 356 -15.54 -2.97 16.70
N ASP A 357 -14.38 -3.43 17.17
CA ASP A 357 -13.21 -3.72 16.34
C ASP A 357 -13.47 -4.85 15.33
N MET A 358 -14.02 -5.98 15.80
CA MET A 358 -14.46 -7.06 14.91
C MET A 358 -15.49 -6.56 13.87
N SER A 359 -16.42 -5.70 14.29
CA SER A 359 -17.42 -5.12 13.38
C SER A 359 -16.79 -4.20 12.34
N CYS A 360 -15.85 -3.34 12.74
CA CYS A 360 -15.10 -2.46 11.85
C CYS A 360 -14.28 -3.29 10.84
N ALA A 361 -13.55 -4.30 11.31
CA ALA A 361 -12.76 -5.21 10.49
C ALA A 361 -13.60 -5.91 9.43
N THR A 362 -14.75 -6.47 9.84
CA THR A 362 -15.66 -7.18 8.92
C THR A 362 -16.26 -6.22 7.90
N ALA A 363 -16.74 -5.05 8.35
CA ALA A 363 -17.31 -4.04 7.45
C ALA A 363 -16.28 -3.54 6.43
N TYR A 364 -15.06 -3.27 6.88
CA TYR A 364 -13.95 -2.85 6.05
C TYR A 364 -13.61 -3.89 4.98
N LEU A 365 -13.39 -5.15 5.41
CA LEU A 365 -13.00 -6.22 4.49
C LEU A 365 -14.10 -6.50 3.46
N GLN A 366 -15.36 -6.59 3.89
CA GLN A 366 -16.49 -6.77 2.98
C GLN A 366 -16.63 -5.58 2.01
N TYR A 367 -16.41 -4.35 2.47
CA TYR A 367 -16.46 -3.15 1.63
C TYR A 367 -15.40 -3.20 0.53
N VAL A 368 -14.11 -3.42 0.87
CA VAL A 368 -13.04 -3.37 -0.13
C VAL A 368 -13.14 -4.53 -1.13
N VAL A 369 -13.56 -5.71 -0.69
CA VAL A 369 -13.78 -6.86 -1.58
C VAL A 369 -14.96 -6.59 -2.52
N ARG A 370 -16.08 -6.08 -2.00
CA ARG A 370 -17.23 -5.66 -2.83
C ARG A 370 -16.83 -4.60 -3.85
N HIS A 371 -16.05 -3.61 -3.44
CA HIS A 371 -15.57 -2.55 -4.33
C HIS A 371 -14.70 -3.11 -5.46
N VAL A 372 -13.85 -4.11 -5.19
CA VAL A 372 -13.06 -4.79 -6.22
C VAL A 372 -13.92 -5.64 -7.16
N LEU A 373 -14.91 -6.38 -6.63
CA LEU A 373 -15.86 -7.15 -7.45
C LEU A 373 -16.61 -6.25 -8.45
N GLU A 374 -17.00 -5.05 -8.03
CA GLU A 374 -17.73 -4.07 -8.85
C GLU A 374 -16.83 -3.34 -9.86
N ASN A 375 -15.59 -3.02 -9.48
CA ASN A 375 -14.74 -2.09 -10.25
C ASN A 375 -13.57 -2.76 -11.00
N CYS A 376 -13.31 -4.06 -10.78
CA CYS A 376 -12.19 -4.79 -11.39
C CYS A 376 -12.62 -6.02 -12.19
N LYS A 377 -13.84 -6.03 -12.75
CA LYS A 377 -14.39 -7.20 -13.44
C LYS A 377 -13.44 -7.87 -14.44
N GLU A 378 -12.85 -7.11 -15.37
CA GLU A 378 -11.97 -7.66 -16.41
C GLU A 378 -10.71 -8.32 -15.82
N ASP A 379 -10.14 -7.73 -14.77
CA ASP A 379 -8.96 -8.24 -14.07
C ASP A 379 -9.30 -9.49 -13.24
N LEU A 380 -10.47 -9.51 -12.60
CA LEU A 380 -10.98 -10.65 -11.83
C LEU A 380 -11.35 -11.83 -12.74
N ASP A 381 -11.97 -11.58 -13.88
CA ASP A 381 -12.28 -12.62 -14.88
C ASP A 381 -10.97 -13.28 -15.39
N PHE A 382 -9.92 -12.46 -15.58
CA PHE A 382 -8.58 -12.96 -15.90
C PHE A 382 -8.01 -13.83 -14.77
N PHE A 383 -8.10 -13.39 -13.50
CA PHE A 383 -7.64 -14.20 -12.37
C PHE A 383 -8.42 -15.51 -12.24
N ASN A 384 -9.74 -15.46 -12.40
CA ASN A 384 -10.61 -16.62 -12.33
C ASN A 384 -10.29 -17.66 -13.41
N THR A 385 -9.89 -17.20 -14.59
CA THR A 385 -9.55 -18.09 -15.72
C THR A 385 -8.14 -18.66 -15.61
N TRP A 386 -7.15 -17.81 -15.26
CA TRP A 386 -5.73 -18.12 -15.47
C TRP A 386 -4.91 -18.28 -14.19
N ILE A 387 -5.40 -17.82 -13.04
CA ILE A 387 -4.65 -17.80 -11.77
C ILE A 387 -5.28 -18.75 -10.75
N GLU A 388 -6.54 -18.52 -10.37
CA GLU A 388 -7.26 -19.33 -9.39
C GLU A 388 -8.73 -19.44 -9.80
N LYS A 389 -9.14 -20.63 -10.24
CA LYS A 389 -10.55 -20.90 -10.56
C LYS A 389 -11.41 -20.84 -9.30
N GLY A 390 -12.54 -20.14 -9.39
CA GLY A 390 -13.47 -19.94 -8.28
C GLY A 390 -13.08 -18.77 -7.37
N ILE A 391 -12.12 -17.92 -7.74
CA ILE A 391 -11.76 -16.74 -6.95
C ILE A 391 -12.93 -15.76 -6.80
N ILE A 392 -13.72 -15.57 -7.86
CA ILE A 392 -14.89 -14.67 -7.84
C ILE A 392 -15.94 -15.21 -6.88
N ASP A 393 -16.25 -16.51 -6.96
CA ASP A 393 -17.22 -17.15 -6.06
C ASP A 393 -16.76 -17.07 -4.60
N ARG A 394 -15.47 -17.31 -4.33
CA ARG A 394 -14.90 -17.15 -2.98
C ARG A 394 -15.05 -15.71 -2.47
N LEU A 395 -14.68 -14.72 -3.27
CA LEU A 395 -14.77 -13.31 -2.87
C LEU A 395 -16.24 -12.88 -2.68
N THR A 396 -17.15 -13.39 -3.51
CA THR A 396 -18.59 -13.16 -3.37
C THR A 396 -19.11 -13.77 -2.07
N ASN A 397 -18.75 -15.02 -1.78
CA ASN A 397 -19.09 -15.67 -0.52
C ASN A 397 -18.56 -14.92 0.71
N LEU A 398 -17.36 -14.34 0.64
CA LEU A 398 -16.82 -13.52 1.73
C LEU A 398 -17.68 -12.28 2.00
N VAL A 399 -18.19 -11.65 0.93
CA VAL A 399 -19.00 -10.43 1.01
C VAL A 399 -20.43 -10.71 1.47
N GLU A 400 -20.97 -11.88 1.13
CA GLU A 400 -22.38 -12.24 1.36
C GLU A 400 -22.63 -12.99 2.68
N ASN A 401 -21.61 -13.63 3.25
CA ASN A 401 -21.76 -14.41 4.47
C ASN A 401 -21.30 -13.65 5.72
N ASP A 402 -21.96 -13.96 6.84
CA ASP A 402 -21.55 -13.53 8.16
C ASP A 402 -20.28 -14.27 8.61
N PHE A 403 -19.48 -13.59 9.43
CA PHE A 403 -18.22 -14.11 9.94
C PHE A 403 -18.51 -14.91 11.21
N VAL A 404 -18.00 -16.14 11.28
CA VAL A 404 -18.13 -16.96 12.49
C VAL A 404 -17.24 -16.38 13.57
N GLN A 405 -17.77 -16.09 14.75
CA GLN A 405 -16.98 -15.70 15.90
C GLN A 405 -16.70 -16.93 16.77
N LEU A 406 -15.42 -17.20 17.05
CA LEU A 406 -14.98 -18.40 17.75
C LEU A 406 -13.97 -18.04 18.85
N PRO A 407 -14.28 -18.24 20.13
CA PRO A 407 -13.28 -18.12 21.19
C PRO A 407 -12.08 -19.06 20.93
N TYR A 408 -10.86 -18.61 21.22
CA TYR A 408 -9.64 -19.40 21.05
C TYR A 408 -9.74 -20.76 21.75
N THR A 409 -10.31 -20.79 22.96
CA THR A 409 -10.51 -22.03 23.72
C THR A 409 -11.37 -23.03 22.94
N ASP A 410 -12.46 -22.56 22.33
CA ASP A 410 -13.35 -23.40 21.52
C ASP A 410 -12.68 -23.82 20.20
N ALA A 411 -11.82 -22.97 19.62
CA ALA A 411 -11.01 -23.32 18.46
C ALA A 411 -10.06 -24.49 18.76
N ILE A 412 -9.38 -24.47 19.92
CA ILE A 412 -8.53 -25.57 20.37
C ILE A 412 -9.35 -26.84 20.61
N GLU A 413 -10.51 -26.77 21.24
CA GLU A 413 -11.38 -27.94 21.43
C GLU A 413 -11.85 -28.54 20.11
N LEU A 414 -12.23 -27.69 19.15
CA LEU A 414 -12.63 -28.09 17.80
C LEU A 414 -11.48 -28.83 17.10
N LEU A 415 -10.26 -28.30 17.17
CA LEU A 415 -9.08 -28.92 16.58
C LEU A 415 -8.71 -30.25 17.25
N LEU A 416 -8.84 -30.35 18.58
CA LEU A 416 -8.60 -31.61 19.30
C LEU A 416 -9.63 -32.70 18.98
N ARG A 417 -10.86 -32.32 18.65
CA ARG A 417 -11.93 -33.25 18.21
C ARG A 417 -11.86 -33.57 16.72
N ALA A 418 -11.00 -32.90 15.96
CA ALA A 418 -10.86 -33.11 14.53
C ALA A 418 -10.38 -34.54 14.24
N ASN A 419 -11.04 -35.23 13.29
CA ASN A 419 -10.55 -36.49 12.75
C ASN A 419 -9.43 -36.26 11.72
N LYS A 420 -8.41 -35.48 12.09
CA LYS A 420 -7.25 -35.12 11.27
C LYS A 420 -5.99 -35.14 12.13
N LYS A 421 -4.93 -35.74 11.60
CA LYS A 421 -3.60 -35.64 12.19
C LYS A 421 -2.93 -34.36 11.72
N PHE A 422 -2.63 -33.46 12.66
CA PHE A 422 -1.87 -32.23 12.41
C PHE A 422 -0.36 -32.50 12.53
N GLU A 423 0.44 -31.74 11.79
CA GLU A 423 1.90 -31.75 11.88
C GLU A 423 2.37 -31.05 13.15
N TYR A 424 1.76 -29.91 13.46
CA TYR A 424 2.01 -29.11 14.65
C TYR A 424 1.04 -29.46 15.77
N PRO A 425 1.53 -29.58 17.02
CA PRO A 425 0.71 -29.96 18.15
C PRO A 425 -0.36 -28.89 18.44
N VAL A 426 -1.58 -29.36 18.65
CA VAL A 426 -2.71 -28.52 19.09
C VAL A 426 -2.74 -28.55 20.63
N LYS A 427 -2.48 -27.41 21.26
CA LYS A 427 -2.51 -27.27 22.72
C LYS A 427 -2.94 -25.86 23.10
N TRP A 428 -3.76 -25.75 24.16
CA TRP A 428 -4.10 -24.46 24.74
C TRP A 428 -2.83 -23.73 25.24
N GLY A 429 -2.70 -22.46 24.90
CA GLY A 429 -1.51 -21.65 25.18
C GLY A 429 -0.43 -21.75 24.08
N SER A 430 -0.71 -22.41 22.96
CA SER A 430 0.14 -22.41 21.77
C SER A 430 -0.53 -21.60 20.65
N ASP A 431 0.29 -20.93 19.85
CA ASP A 431 -0.19 -20.18 18.71
C ASP A 431 -0.69 -21.10 17.59
N LEU A 432 -1.73 -20.67 16.87
CA LEU A 432 -2.32 -21.44 15.79
C LEU A 432 -1.41 -21.42 14.57
N GLN A 433 -1.20 -22.58 13.96
CA GLN A 433 -0.42 -22.70 12.74
C GLN A 433 -1.33 -22.64 11.52
N SER A 434 -0.78 -22.32 10.35
CA SER A 434 -1.56 -22.19 9.11
C SER A 434 -2.40 -23.44 8.77
N GLU A 435 -1.97 -24.65 9.17
CA GLU A 435 -2.76 -25.86 8.94
C GLU A 435 -3.99 -25.98 9.86
N HIS A 436 -3.94 -25.37 11.05
CA HIS A 436 -5.02 -25.31 12.03
C HIS A 436 -6.06 -24.28 11.57
N GLU A 437 -5.62 -23.07 11.22
CA GLU A 437 -6.45 -21.99 10.69
C GLU A 437 -7.21 -22.41 9.43
N ARG A 438 -6.52 -23.10 8.50
CA ARG A 438 -7.14 -23.64 7.30
C ARG A 438 -8.13 -24.76 7.59
N TYR A 439 -7.87 -25.60 8.60
CA TYR A 439 -8.85 -26.62 8.98
C TYR A 439 -10.13 -25.99 9.53
N ILE A 440 -10.00 -24.99 10.41
CA ILE A 440 -11.13 -24.24 10.97
C ILE A 440 -11.98 -23.64 9.85
N THR A 441 -11.38 -22.86 8.96
CA THR A 441 -12.10 -22.16 7.89
C THR A 441 -12.60 -23.11 6.79
N GLU A 442 -11.73 -23.94 6.20
CA GLU A 442 -12.04 -24.71 4.99
C GLU A 442 -12.83 -25.99 5.29
N VAL A 443 -12.63 -26.62 6.46
CA VAL A 443 -13.23 -27.93 6.78
C VAL A 443 -14.33 -27.78 7.82
N ALA A 444 -14.05 -27.17 8.98
CA ALA A 444 -15.01 -27.13 10.07
C ALA A 444 -16.19 -26.18 9.80
N PHE A 445 -15.91 -25.03 9.17
CA PHE A 445 -16.93 -24.04 8.80
C PHE A 445 -17.16 -23.94 7.29
N GLY A 446 -16.77 -24.98 6.52
CA GLY A 446 -17.19 -25.14 5.12
C GLY A 446 -16.78 -24.00 4.16
N GLY A 447 -15.69 -23.30 4.46
CA GLY A 447 -15.22 -22.16 3.67
C GLY A 447 -15.79 -20.81 4.11
N CYS A 448 -16.35 -20.70 5.33
CA CYS A 448 -16.71 -19.40 5.90
C CYS A 448 -15.49 -18.69 6.52
N PRO A 449 -15.42 -17.34 6.47
CA PRO A 449 -14.50 -16.57 7.29
C PRO A 449 -14.78 -16.75 8.78
N VAL A 450 -13.71 -16.76 9.59
CA VAL A 450 -13.80 -16.99 11.04
C VAL A 450 -12.96 -15.95 11.76
N ILE A 451 -13.51 -15.31 12.78
CA ILE A 451 -12.79 -14.45 13.71
C ILE A 451 -12.53 -15.26 14.97
N ILE A 452 -11.25 -15.51 15.26
CA ILE A 452 -10.84 -16.14 16.51
C ILE A 452 -10.59 -15.04 17.53
N ARG A 453 -11.16 -15.15 18.74
CA ARG A 453 -11.05 -14.11 19.78
C ARG A 453 -10.63 -14.66 21.14
N ASP A 454 -10.23 -13.76 22.04
CA ASP A 454 -9.86 -14.06 23.44
C ASP A 454 -8.66 -15.02 23.56
N TYR A 455 -7.53 -14.63 22.97
CA TYR A 455 -6.29 -15.41 22.99
C TYR A 455 -5.64 -15.47 24.37
N PRO A 456 -4.82 -16.49 24.68
CA PRO A 456 -4.04 -16.55 25.90
C PRO A 456 -3.06 -15.37 26.00
N ARG A 457 -2.99 -14.74 27.18
CA ARG A 457 -2.13 -13.57 27.43
C ARG A 457 -0.66 -13.81 27.08
N ASP A 458 -0.14 -14.97 27.43
CA ASP A 458 1.30 -15.26 27.36
C ASP A 458 1.86 -15.37 25.93
N ILE A 459 1.00 -15.42 24.91
CA ILE A 459 1.38 -15.54 23.50
C ILE A 459 1.00 -14.31 22.66
N LYS A 460 0.57 -13.22 23.30
CA LYS A 460 0.14 -11.99 22.64
C LYS A 460 0.89 -10.78 23.21
N ALA A 461 0.82 -9.66 22.50
CA ALA A 461 1.59 -8.46 22.82
C ALA A 461 1.19 -7.83 24.17
N PHE A 462 2.10 -7.04 24.74
CA PHE A 462 1.95 -6.49 26.09
C PHE A 462 0.83 -5.44 26.25
N TYR A 463 0.43 -4.79 25.15
CA TYR A 463 -0.55 -3.71 25.13
C TYR A 463 -2.00 -4.21 25.25
N MET A 464 -2.24 -5.48 24.89
CA MET A 464 -3.57 -6.05 24.81
C MET A 464 -4.23 -6.13 26.20
N ARG A 465 -5.47 -5.65 26.29
CA ARG A 465 -6.28 -5.64 27.52
C ARG A 465 -6.49 -7.06 28.02
N GLN A 466 -6.11 -7.32 29.26
CA GLN A 466 -6.42 -8.56 29.96
C GLN A 466 -7.94 -8.67 30.19
N ASN A 467 -8.49 -9.83 29.83
CA ASN A 467 -9.89 -10.17 30.09
C ASN A 467 -10.14 -10.45 31.58
N ASP A 468 -11.40 -10.40 31.96
CA ASP A 468 -11.82 -10.53 33.36
C ASP A 468 -11.57 -11.95 33.93
N ASP A 469 -11.31 -12.93 33.06
CA ASP A 469 -10.91 -14.30 33.43
C ASP A 469 -9.46 -14.41 33.96
N GLY A 470 -8.67 -13.34 33.81
CA GLY A 470 -7.27 -13.26 34.21
C GLY A 470 -6.30 -14.10 33.36
N LYS A 471 -6.75 -14.79 32.31
CA LYS A 471 -5.96 -15.73 31.51
C LYS A 471 -5.84 -15.33 30.03
N THR A 472 -6.88 -14.70 29.49
CA THR A 472 -6.94 -14.29 28.10
C THR A 472 -6.80 -12.78 27.96
N VAL A 473 -6.58 -12.34 26.72
CA VAL A 473 -6.58 -10.92 26.32
C VAL A 473 -7.63 -10.70 25.24
N ALA A 474 -8.18 -9.49 25.21
CA ALA A 474 -9.13 -9.03 24.20
C ALA A 474 -8.42 -8.81 22.86
N ALA A 475 -8.07 -9.91 22.21
CA ALA A 475 -7.41 -9.97 20.91
C ALA A 475 -8.29 -10.75 19.93
N MET A 476 -8.22 -10.40 18.65
CA MET A 476 -8.91 -11.11 17.59
C MET A 476 -8.02 -11.28 16.36
N ASP A 477 -8.20 -12.42 15.68
CA ASP A 477 -7.53 -12.76 14.43
C ASP A 477 -8.61 -13.17 13.40
N MET A 478 -8.66 -12.49 12.26
CA MET A 478 -9.61 -12.75 11.18
C MET A 478 -9.01 -13.71 10.15
N LEU A 479 -9.59 -14.91 10.06
CA LEU A 479 -9.17 -15.98 9.15
C LEU A 479 -10.03 -16.01 7.90
N VAL A 480 -9.38 -16.02 6.73
CA VAL A 480 -10.05 -16.11 5.42
C VAL A 480 -9.65 -17.41 4.69
N PRO A 481 -10.62 -18.19 4.16
CA PRO A 481 -10.34 -19.45 3.49
C PRO A 481 -9.34 -19.36 2.33
N LYS A 482 -8.51 -20.40 2.17
CA LYS A 482 -7.45 -20.51 1.15
C LYS A 482 -6.40 -19.40 1.21
N PHE A 483 -6.42 -18.56 2.24
CA PHE A 483 -5.36 -17.62 2.51
C PHE A 483 -4.36 -18.30 3.46
N PRO A 484 -3.10 -18.51 3.04
CA PRO A 484 -2.15 -19.29 3.81
C PRO A 484 -1.39 -18.45 4.86
N THR A 485 -1.87 -17.31 5.36
CA THR A 485 -1.15 -16.54 6.41
C THR A 485 -1.81 -16.68 7.78
N GLN A 486 -0.98 -16.46 8.80
CA GLN A 486 -1.35 -16.26 10.19
C GLN A 486 -2.18 -14.98 10.25
N ALA A 487 -3.52 -15.11 10.27
CA ALA A 487 -4.52 -14.04 10.11
C ALA A 487 -4.40 -13.15 8.82
N LEU A 488 -5.53 -12.56 8.39
CA LEU A 488 -5.58 -11.51 7.37
C LEU A 488 -5.64 -10.12 8.01
N VAL A 489 -6.30 -10.03 9.16
CA VAL A 489 -6.48 -8.84 9.97
C VAL A 489 -6.35 -9.29 11.42
N TRP A 490 -5.62 -8.56 12.25
CA TRP A 490 -5.61 -8.79 13.69
C TRP A 490 -5.95 -7.49 14.41
N GLY A 491 -6.46 -7.61 15.63
CA GLY A 491 -6.73 -6.45 16.45
C GLY A 491 -6.86 -6.77 17.92
N SER A 492 -6.78 -5.73 18.74
CA SER A 492 -6.92 -5.86 20.19
C SER A 492 -7.48 -4.62 20.83
N LYS A 493 -8.16 -4.82 21.97
CA LYS A 493 -8.51 -3.71 22.86
C LYS A 493 -7.30 -3.33 23.69
N ASP A 494 -6.92 -2.06 23.64
CA ASP A 494 -5.89 -1.49 24.50
C ASP A 494 -6.54 -0.66 25.62
N LEU A 495 -5.74 -0.14 26.55
CA LEU A 495 -6.22 0.50 27.79
C LEU A 495 -7.25 1.63 27.56
N CYS A 496 -7.22 2.32 26.40
CA CYS A 496 -8.14 3.41 26.04
C CYS A 496 -8.53 3.50 24.54
N SER A 497 -8.04 2.60 23.68
CA SER A 497 -8.27 2.59 22.22
C SER A 497 -8.11 1.16 21.66
N LEU A 498 -8.40 0.92 20.37
CA LEU A 498 -8.24 -0.39 19.72
C LEU A 498 -7.46 -0.27 18.43
N SER A 499 -6.62 -1.26 18.15
CA SER A 499 -5.82 -1.33 16.94
C SER A 499 -6.29 -2.48 16.07
N LEU A 500 -6.46 -2.21 14.78
CA LEU A 500 -6.62 -3.21 13.73
C LEU A 500 -5.38 -3.11 12.84
N GLU A 501 -4.79 -4.20 12.38
CA GLU A 501 -3.60 -4.19 11.50
C GLU A 501 -3.74 -5.13 10.29
#